data_AF-A0A7Y8D4J7-F1
#
_entry.id   AF-A0A7Y8D4J7-F1
#
_cell.length_a   1.000
_cell.length_b   1.000
_cell.length_c   1.000
_cell.angle_alpha   90.00
_cell.angle_beta   90.00
_cell.angle_gamma   90.00
#
_symmetry.space_group_name_H-M   'P 1'
#
loop_
_entity.id
_entity.type
_entity.pdbx_description
1 polymer ?
#
loop_
_entity_poly.entity_id
_entity_poly.type
_entity_poly.pdbx_seq_one_letter_code
_entity_poly.pdbx_strand_id
1 'polypeptide(L)'
;MQLAIFLDDPHEGPSPILQARVRRAYRRTVLPKVESQLSLLDLLTLPDSELGPVETWTDDDIADLRLYVLHDATRVLLDLRASAKRRQESVDWIFSDEETPFSFKTCVTSEGGDWREFREEIVLLCERHKMPINVQASS
;
A
#
# COMPACT_ATOMS: atom_id res chain seq x y z
N MET A 1 -57.35 -12.51 -38.60
CA MET A 1 -57.37 -11.10 -39.06
C MET A 1 -56.26 -10.38 -38.31
N GLN A 2 -55.08 -10.33 -38.95
CA GLN A 2 -54.49 -9.16 -39.60
C GLN A 2 -53.75 -8.25 -38.62
N LEU A 3 -52.45 -8.53 -38.55
CA LEU A 3 -51.37 -7.64 -38.18
C LEU A 3 -51.31 -6.49 -39.20
N ALA A 4 -51.10 -5.26 -38.72
CA ALA A 4 -50.60 -4.18 -39.55
C ALA A 4 -49.42 -3.50 -38.82
N ILE A 5 -48.37 -3.34 -39.60
CA ILE A 5 -47.01 -2.94 -39.27
C ILE A 5 -46.86 -1.44 -39.58
N PHE A 6 -45.86 -0.81 -38.95
CA PHE A 6 -45.03 0.33 -39.38
C PHE A 6 -45.31 1.72 -38.78
N LEU A 7 -44.30 2.17 -38.01
CA LEU A 7 -43.52 3.42 -38.14
C LEU A 7 -42.23 3.17 -37.32
N ASP A 8 -41.18 2.62 -37.93
CA ASP A 8 -39.99 3.35 -38.43
C ASP A 8 -39.23 4.13 -37.33
N ASP A 9 -38.14 3.53 -36.84
CA ASP A 9 -36.83 4.21 -36.74
C ASP A 9 -35.69 3.19 -36.47
N PRO A 10 -34.47 3.44 -36.98
CA PRO A 10 -33.45 2.44 -37.19
C PRO A 10 -32.73 2.03 -35.90
N HIS A 11 -32.48 0.72 -35.82
CA HIS A 11 -31.71 0.05 -34.78
C HIS A 11 -30.26 0.57 -34.73
N GLU A 12 -30.01 1.65 -33.99
CA GLU A 12 -28.66 1.98 -33.53
C GLU A 12 -28.16 0.84 -32.63
N GLY A 13 -27.12 0.15 -33.08
CA GLY A 13 -26.42 -0.84 -32.26
C GLY A 13 -25.94 -0.24 -30.95
N PRO A 14 -25.52 -1.08 -29.97
CA PRO A 14 -25.11 -0.60 -28.65
C PRO A 14 -24.03 0.47 -28.79
N SER A 15 -24.26 1.61 -28.16
CA SER A 15 -23.42 2.81 -28.23
C SER A 15 -21.93 2.49 -28.09
N PRO A 16 -21.04 3.22 -28.77
CA PRO A 16 -19.60 2.92 -28.82
C PRO A 16 -18.94 2.87 -27.43
N ILE A 17 -19.54 3.55 -26.44
CA ILE A 17 -19.12 3.55 -25.04
C ILE A 17 -19.30 2.16 -24.40
N LEU A 18 -20.42 1.47 -24.68
CA LEU A 18 -20.67 0.12 -24.18
C LEU A 18 -19.72 -0.88 -24.83
N GLN A 19 -19.46 -0.77 -26.12
CA GLN A 19 -18.49 -1.63 -26.83
C GLN A 19 -17.06 -1.44 -26.28
N ALA A 20 -16.65 -0.19 -26.00
CA ALA A 20 -15.35 0.11 -25.40
C ALA A 20 -15.23 -0.44 -23.96
N ARG A 21 -16.30 -0.38 -23.16
CA ARG A 21 -16.34 -0.97 -21.81
C ARG A 21 -16.25 -2.50 -21.83
N VAL A 22 -17.00 -3.16 -22.71
CA VAL A 22 -16.97 -4.62 -22.88
C VAL A 22 -15.58 -5.08 -23.35
N ARG A 23 -14.96 -4.36 -24.30
CA ARG A 23 -13.59 -4.65 -24.76
C ARG A 23 -12.53 -4.42 -23.68
N ARG A 24 -12.68 -3.42 -22.81
CA ARG A 24 -11.80 -3.20 -21.65
C ARG A 24 -11.99 -4.28 -20.57
N ALA A 25 -13.21 -4.73 -20.34
CA ALA A 25 -13.48 -5.82 -19.41
C ALA A 25 -12.84 -7.13 -19.87
N TYR A 26 -12.93 -7.45 -21.17
CA TYR A 26 -12.34 -8.67 -21.75
C TYR A 26 -10.80 -8.67 -21.72
N ARG A 27 -10.15 -7.50 -21.94
CA ARG A 27 -8.68 -7.39 -21.84
C ARG A 27 -8.14 -7.54 -20.42
N ARG A 28 -8.99 -7.50 -19.39
CA ARG A 28 -8.58 -7.61 -17.98
C ARG A 28 -8.62 -9.03 -17.42
N THR A 29 -9.17 -10.01 -18.15
CA THR A 29 -9.39 -11.36 -17.62
C THR A 29 -8.62 -12.45 -18.37
N VAL A 30 -7.46 -12.12 -18.95
CA VAL A 30 -6.43 -13.15 -19.18
C VAL A 30 -5.49 -13.08 -17.98
N LEU A 31 -6.01 -13.49 -16.82
CA LEU A 31 -5.14 -13.86 -15.72
C LEU A 31 -4.32 -15.07 -16.21
N PRO A 32 -3.00 -15.12 -15.96
CA PRO A 32 -2.24 -16.33 -16.22
C PRO A 32 -2.97 -17.50 -15.57
N LYS A 33 -3.01 -18.64 -16.26
CA LYS A 33 -3.61 -19.87 -15.73
C LYS A 33 -2.81 -20.27 -14.49
N VAL A 34 -3.26 -19.83 -13.32
CA VAL A 34 -2.69 -20.26 -12.04
C VAL A 34 -3.07 -21.73 -11.92
N GLU A 35 -2.09 -22.63 -12.08
CA GLU A 35 -2.33 -24.07 -12.16
C GLU A 35 -2.85 -24.65 -10.84
N SER A 36 -2.65 -23.95 -9.72
CA SER A 36 -3.35 -24.18 -8.46
C SER A 36 -3.34 -22.93 -7.61
N GLN A 37 -4.51 -22.39 -7.25
CA GLN A 37 -4.63 -21.42 -6.17
C GLN A 37 -4.66 -22.22 -4.86
N LEU A 38 -3.50 -22.41 -4.23
CA LEU A 38 -3.48 -22.92 -2.86
C LEU A 38 -4.09 -21.85 -1.97
N SER A 39 -5.12 -22.21 -1.20
CA SER A 39 -5.62 -21.34 -0.14
C SER A 39 -4.53 -21.15 0.91
N LEU A 40 -4.52 -20.01 1.60
CA LEU A 40 -3.62 -19.79 2.74
C LEU A 40 -3.82 -20.89 3.81
N LEU A 41 -5.04 -21.40 3.98
CA LEU A 41 -5.31 -22.51 4.88
C LEU A 41 -4.70 -23.83 4.40
N ASP A 42 -4.72 -24.10 3.09
CA ASP A 42 -4.08 -25.30 2.53
C ASP A 42 -2.58 -25.24 2.83
N LEU A 43 -1.95 -24.08 2.60
CA LEU A 43 -0.53 -23.86 2.83
C LEU A 43 -0.11 -24.03 4.29
N LEU A 44 -0.96 -23.63 5.24
CA LEU A 44 -0.72 -23.84 6.68
C LEU A 44 -0.92 -25.30 7.14
N THR A 45 -1.63 -26.11 6.36
CA THR A 45 -1.84 -27.54 6.63
C THR A 45 -0.91 -28.46 5.86
N LEU A 46 -0.14 -27.92 4.91
CA LEU A 46 0.88 -28.67 4.19
C LEU A 46 1.98 -29.11 5.17
N PRO A 47 2.47 -30.35 5.06
CA PRO A 47 3.61 -30.80 5.84
C PRO A 47 4.86 -30.00 5.46
N ASP A 48 5.75 -29.74 6.42
CA ASP A 48 6.98 -28.96 6.20
C ASP A 48 7.85 -29.51 5.06
N SER A 49 7.75 -30.81 4.77
CA SER A 49 8.43 -31.47 3.64
C SER A 49 7.98 -30.99 2.25
N GLU A 50 6.78 -30.41 2.15
CA GLU A 50 6.17 -29.94 0.90
C GLU A 50 6.24 -28.41 0.72
N LEU A 51 6.66 -27.67 1.75
CA LEU A 51 6.73 -26.20 1.73
C LEU A 51 7.89 -25.62 0.89
N GLY A 52 8.74 -26.48 0.32
CA GLY A 52 9.93 -26.06 -0.42
C GLY A 52 10.98 -25.41 0.49
N PRO A 53 12.12 -24.95 -0.07
CA PRO A 53 13.13 -24.25 0.72
C PRO A 53 12.57 -22.92 1.21
N VAL A 54 12.61 -22.71 2.53
CA VAL A 54 12.31 -21.40 3.13
C VAL A 54 13.43 -20.45 2.72
N GLU A 55 13.09 -19.43 1.93
CA GLU A 55 14.02 -18.38 1.56
C GLU A 55 14.39 -17.60 2.83
N THR A 56 15.67 -17.68 3.19
CA THR A 56 16.20 -16.97 4.35
C THR A 56 16.37 -15.50 3.99
N TRP A 57 15.82 -14.63 4.81
CA TRP A 57 15.99 -13.19 4.67
C TRP A 57 17.47 -12.82 4.73
N THR A 58 17.94 -12.07 3.75
CA THR A 58 19.27 -11.49 3.76
C THR A 58 19.28 -10.21 4.59
N ASP A 59 20.46 -9.80 5.06
CA ASP A 59 20.61 -8.51 5.75
C ASP A 59 20.24 -7.34 4.83
N ASP A 60 20.44 -7.47 3.52
CA ASP A 60 20.05 -6.50 2.50
C ASP A 60 18.52 -6.38 2.41
N ASP A 61 17.78 -7.50 2.45
CA ASP A 61 16.31 -7.48 2.48
C ASP A 61 15.78 -6.75 3.73
N ILE A 62 16.45 -6.94 4.87
CA ILE A 62 16.11 -6.28 6.13
C ILE A 62 16.42 -4.78 6.04
N ALA A 63 17.53 -4.40 5.42
CA ALA A 63 17.89 -3.00 5.20
C ALA A 63 16.86 -2.30 4.29
N ASP A 64 16.49 -2.92 3.17
CA ASP A 64 15.48 -2.42 2.25
C ASP A 64 14.13 -2.22 2.95
N LEU A 65 13.73 -3.14 3.82
CA LEU A 65 12.52 -2.98 4.63
C LEU A 65 12.62 -1.79 5.60
N ARG A 66 13.74 -1.60 6.29
CA ARG A 66 13.93 -0.47 7.21
C ARG A 66 13.80 0.86 6.49
N LEU A 67 14.45 0.97 5.34
CA LEU A 67 14.38 2.16 4.48
C LEU A 67 12.94 2.39 3.98
N TYR A 68 12.26 1.33 3.55
CA TYR A 68 10.86 1.41 3.11
C TYR A 68 9.94 1.91 4.22
N VAL A 69 10.06 1.38 5.44
CA VAL A 69 9.24 1.79 6.59
C VAL A 69 9.48 3.26 6.93
N LEU A 70 10.74 3.70 6.94
CA LEU A 70 11.09 5.10 7.17
C LEU A 70 10.49 6.03 6.09
N HIS A 71 10.57 5.63 4.83
CA HIS A 71 10.02 6.39 3.71
C HIS A 71 8.48 6.40 3.74
N ASP A 72 7.81 5.30 4.05
CA ASP A 72 6.33 5.26 4.14
C ASP A 72 5.83 6.17 5.26
N ALA A 73 6.44 6.10 6.45
CA ALA A 73 6.05 6.92 7.59
C ALA A 73 6.19 8.42 7.30
N THR A 74 7.33 8.84 6.74
CA THR A 74 7.58 10.25 6.38
C THR A 74 6.69 10.72 5.23
N ARG A 75 6.41 9.86 4.25
CA ARG A 75 5.49 10.16 3.15
C ARG A 75 4.05 10.35 3.64
N VAL A 76 3.57 9.45 4.50
CA VAL A 76 2.22 9.52 5.08
C VAL A 76 2.06 10.80 5.90
N LEU A 77 3.07 11.15 6.70
CA LEU A 77 3.08 12.38 7.50
C LEU A 77 2.81 13.63 6.64
N LEU A 78 3.44 13.70 5.47
CA LEU A 78 3.37 14.84 4.54
C LEU A 78 2.18 14.78 3.57
N ASP A 79 1.47 13.66 3.49
CA ASP A 79 0.33 13.48 2.60
C ASP A 79 -1.00 13.90 3.26
N LEU A 80 -1.54 15.06 2.86
CA LEU A 80 -2.84 15.54 3.31
C LEU A 80 -4.03 14.66 2.87
N ARG A 81 -3.83 13.73 1.93
CA ARG A 81 -4.85 12.75 1.56
C ARG A 81 -4.94 11.61 2.57
N ALA A 82 -3.91 11.42 3.40
CA ALA A 82 -3.96 10.48 4.50
C ALA A 82 -4.89 11.01 5.61
N SER A 83 -5.64 10.09 6.22
CA SER A 83 -6.51 10.44 7.34
C SER A 83 -5.70 11.00 8.51
N ALA A 84 -6.32 11.87 9.31
CA ALA A 84 -5.66 12.43 10.51
C ALA A 84 -5.16 11.32 11.45
N LYS A 85 -5.93 10.23 11.58
CA LYS A 85 -5.53 9.04 12.36
C LYS A 85 -4.24 8.42 11.81
N ARG A 86 -4.15 8.18 10.50
CA ARG A 86 -2.97 7.55 9.89
C ARG A 86 -1.73 8.44 10.03
N ARG A 87 -1.89 9.76 9.90
CA ARG A 87 -0.81 10.71 10.14
C ARG A 87 -0.36 10.70 11.60
N GLN A 88 -1.30 10.59 12.54
CA GLN A 88 -0.98 10.46 13.96
C GLN A 88 -0.20 9.18 14.25
N GLU A 89 -0.59 8.03 13.67
CA GLU A 89 0.16 6.77 13.80
C GLU A 89 1.62 6.92 13.30
N SER A 90 1.84 7.66 12.21
CA SER A 90 3.19 7.97 11.73
C SER A 90 3.96 8.88 12.70
N VAL A 91 3.31 9.90 13.28
CA VAL A 91 3.91 10.75 14.32
C VAL A 91 4.30 9.92 15.52
N ASP A 92 3.37 9.11 16.04
CA ASP A 92 3.58 8.28 17.22
C ASP A 92 4.76 7.33 17.01
N TRP A 93 4.88 6.71 15.82
CA TRP A 93 6.03 5.87 15.48
C TRP A 93 7.34 6.64 15.36
N ILE A 94 7.35 7.82 14.70
CA ILE A 94 8.55 8.66 14.55
C ILE A 94 9.07 9.13 15.92
N PHE A 95 8.15 9.53 16.81
CA PHE A 95 8.49 10.09 18.13
C PHE A 95 8.54 9.04 19.25
N SER A 96 8.21 7.78 18.96
CA SER A 96 8.34 6.67 19.91
C SER A 96 9.78 6.50 20.38
N ASP A 97 9.96 6.30 21.68
CA ASP A 97 11.27 6.05 22.25
C ASP A 97 11.66 4.57 22.27
N GLU A 98 10.78 3.69 21.81
CA GLU A 98 11.02 2.25 21.71
C GLU A 98 12.22 1.91 20.82
N GLU A 99 12.99 0.91 21.24
CA GLU A 99 14.16 0.40 20.52
C GLU A 99 13.89 -1.03 20.06
N THR A 100 13.44 -1.16 18.82
CA THR A 100 13.11 -2.43 18.15
C THR A 100 13.75 -2.48 16.76
N PRO A 101 13.82 -3.66 16.10
CA PRO A 101 14.49 -3.80 14.79
C PRO A 101 13.96 -2.88 13.67
N PHE A 102 12.71 -2.43 13.80
CA PHE A 102 12.02 -1.51 12.90
C PHE A 102 11.46 -0.28 13.63
N SER A 103 12.06 0.09 14.77
CA SER A 103 11.81 1.38 15.40
C SER A 103 12.41 2.50 14.57
N PHE A 104 11.86 3.71 14.68
CA PHE A 104 12.37 4.88 13.99
C PHE A 104 13.87 5.10 14.23
N LYS A 105 14.31 4.98 15.49
CA LYS A 105 15.73 5.14 15.87
C LYS A 105 16.63 4.14 15.15
N THR A 106 16.25 2.86 15.14
CA THR A 106 17.02 1.81 14.46
C THR A 106 17.06 2.04 12.95
N CYS A 107 15.93 2.39 12.33
CA CYS A 107 15.87 2.62 10.88
C CYS A 107 16.73 3.82 10.44
N VAL A 108 16.74 4.92 11.21
CA VAL A 108 17.60 6.07 10.87
C VAL A 108 19.08 5.75 11.10
N THR A 109 19.39 5.06 12.21
CA THR A 109 20.77 4.69 12.54
C THR A 109 21.35 3.67 11.55
N SER A 110 20.53 2.75 11.02
CA SER A 110 20.98 1.78 10.01
C SER A 110 21.37 2.43 8.69
N GLU A 111 20.76 3.56 8.36
CA GLU A 111 21.13 4.39 7.21
C GLU A 111 22.30 5.35 7.49
N GLY A 112 22.85 5.32 8.72
CA GLY A 112 23.96 6.16 9.16
C GLY A 112 23.57 7.59 9.56
N GLY A 113 22.28 7.87 9.78
CA GLY A 113 21.79 9.19 10.22
C GLY A 113 21.67 9.34 11.74
N ASP A 114 21.56 10.59 12.21
CA ASP A 114 21.16 10.90 13.59
C ASP A 114 19.63 11.07 13.67
N TRP A 115 18.98 10.19 14.44
CA TRP A 115 17.54 10.20 14.64
C TRP A 115 17.04 11.44 15.40
N ARG A 116 17.88 12.10 16.21
CA ARG A 116 17.51 13.33 16.92
C ARG A 116 17.38 14.49 15.94
N GLU A 117 18.41 14.68 15.12
CA GLU A 117 18.42 15.70 14.07
C GLU A 117 17.27 15.46 13.08
N PHE A 118 17.03 14.21 12.69
CA PHE A 118 15.93 13.87 11.79
C PHE A 118 14.54 14.25 12.35
N ARG A 119 14.31 14.06 13.66
CA ARG A 119 13.06 14.50 14.32
C ARG A 119 12.91 16.02 14.27
N GLU A 120 13.98 16.75 14.55
CA GLU A 120 13.98 18.21 14.49
C GLU A 120 13.66 18.71 13.08
N GLU A 121 14.28 18.10 12.06
CA GLU A 121 14.02 18.41 10.65
C GLU A 121 12.56 18.13 10.25
N ILE A 122 11.98 17.01 10.71
CA ILE A 122 10.57 16.71 10.46
C ILE A 122 9.65 17.79 11.05
N VAL A 123 9.91 18.24 12.28
CA VAL A 123 9.11 19.28 12.92
C VAL A 123 9.17 20.57 12.08
N LEU A 124 10.39 21.00 11.70
CA LEU A 124 10.60 22.17 10.86
C LEU A 124 9.92 22.06 9.49
N LEU A 125 9.99 20.87 8.87
CA LEU A 125 9.36 20.61 7.58
C LEU A 125 7.84 20.72 7.68
N CYS A 126 7.25 20.14 8.72
CA CYS A 126 5.80 20.20 8.91
C CYS A 126 5.30 21.59 9.27
N GLU A 127 6.05 22.36 10.06
CA GLU A 127 5.74 23.78 10.31
C GLU A 127 5.74 24.59 9.01
N ARG A 128 6.76 24.38 8.16
CA ARG A 128 6.86 25.03 6.84
C ARG A 128 5.66 24.70 5.94
N HIS A 129 5.20 23.45 5.97
CA HIS A 129 4.06 22.99 5.18
C HIS A 129 2.70 23.18 5.87
N LYS A 130 2.66 23.79 7.07
CA LYS A 130 1.45 23.98 7.89
C LYS A 130 0.71 22.67 8.16
N MET A 131 1.46 21.58 8.33
CA MET A 131 0.93 20.27 8.64
C MET A 131 0.63 20.17 10.14
N PRO A 132 -0.58 19.74 10.54
CA PRO A 132 -0.89 19.57 11.95
C PRO A 132 -0.18 18.31 12.47
N ILE A 133 0.82 18.51 13.33
CA ILE A 133 1.47 17.48 14.14
C ILE A 133 0.97 17.62 15.58
N ASN A 134 0.60 16.50 16.20
CA ASN A 134 0.41 16.42 17.65
C ASN A 134 1.43 15.43 18.21
N VAL A 135 2.50 15.93 18.82
CA VAL A 135 3.48 15.08 19.49
C VAL A 135 2.96 14.81 20.90
N GLN A 136 2.11 13.79 21.06
CA GLN A 136 1.82 13.28 22.39
C GLN A 136 2.93 12.32 22.76
N ALA A 137 3.69 12.65 23.81
CA ALA A 137 4.64 11.72 24.39
C ALA A 137 3.85 10.54 24.96
N SER A 138 3.86 9.41 24.25
CA SER A 138 3.46 8.12 24.80
C SER A 138 4.44 7.78 25.92
N SER A 139 4.05 8.11 27.15
CA SER A 139 4.71 7.76 28.41
C SER A 139 4.71 6.26 28.66
#